data_AF-A0A016BRY9-F1
#
_entry.id   AF-A0A016BRY9-F1
#
_cell.length_a   1.000
_cell.length_b   1.000
_cell.length_c   1.000
_cell.angle_alpha   90.00
_cell.angle_beta   90.00
_cell.angle_gamma   90.00
#
_symmetry.space_group_name_H-M   'P 1'
#
loop_
_entity.id
_entity.type
_entity.pdbx_description
1 polymer ?
#
loop_
_entity_poly.entity_id
_entity_poly.type
_entity_poly.pdbx_seq_one_letter_code
_entity_poly.pdbx_strand_id
1 'polypeptide(L)'
;MDIVKGTVLIRYMNKDSKSEGEIPFLISEDMDIYRMYRKEHGDMNDPYFTQFEKQEVEVAGEIQENNFFLVEKLTRINLDNIENDLKDNEKDLY
;
A
#
# COMPACT_ATOMS: atom_id res chain seq x y z
N MET A 1 2.32 -12.43 -8.89
CA MET A 1 1.99 -11.89 -7.56
C MET A 1 3.21 -11.15 -7.08
N ASP A 2 3.06 -9.84 -7.00
CA ASP A 2 4.09 -8.88 -6.65
C ASP A 2 3.94 -8.49 -5.18
N ILE A 3 5.07 -8.20 -4.55
CA ILE A 3 5.12 -7.69 -3.18
C ILE A 3 5.94 -6.40 -3.23
N VAL A 4 5.30 -5.28 -2.89
CA VAL A 4 5.94 -3.96 -2.94
C VAL A 4 5.77 -3.27 -1.59
N LYS A 5 6.87 -2.73 -1.08
CA LYS A 5 6.86 -1.89 0.12
C LYS A 5 6.79 -0.43 -0.26
N GLY A 6 6.07 0.34 0.55
CA GLY A 6 5.91 1.76 0.29
C GLY A 6 4.96 2.44 1.26
N THR A 7 4.69 3.70 1.00
CA THR A 7 3.75 4.52 1.78
C THR A 7 2.43 4.65 1.05
N VAL A 8 1.32 4.42 1.77
CA VAL A 8 -0.02 4.68 1.22
C VAL A 8 -0.34 6.17 1.26
N LEU A 9 -0.90 6.66 0.17
CA LEU A 9 -1.33 8.03 0.01
C LEU A 9 -2.72 8.10 -0.63
N ILE A 10 -3.62 8.84 -0.02
CA ILE A 10 -4.97 9.08 -0.51
C ILE A 10 -5.05 10.50 -1.06
N ARG A 11 -5.63 10.61 -2.25
CA ARG A 11 -5.84 11.88 -2.93
C ARG A 11 -7.28 12.00 -3.38
N TYR A 12 -7.91 13.10 -2.97
CA TYR A 12 -9.20 13.50 -3.49
C TYR A 12 -9.00 14.16 -4.86
N MET A 13 -9.70 13.66 -5.88
CA MET A 13 -9.52 14.06 -7.27
C MET A 13 -10.85 14.29 -7.98
N ASN A 14 -10.77 14.92 -9.16
CA ASN A 14 -11.90 15.14 -10.09
C ASN A 14 -13.11 15.81 -9.46
N LYS A 15 -12.87 16.83 -8.62
CA LYS A 15 -13.93 17.63 -8.01
C LYS A 15 -14.94 18.11 -9.07
N ASP A 16 -16.22 18.01 -8.73
CA ASP A 16 -17.38 18.36 -9.56
C ASP A 16 -17.58 17.44 -10.80
N SER A 17 -17.01 16.23 -10.79
CA SER A 17 -17.16 15.19 -11.84
C SER A 17 -17.91 13.95 -11.34
N LYS A 18 -18.45 13.14 -12.26
CA LYS A 18 -18.95 11.79 -11.94
C LYS A 18 -17.86 10.84 -11.44
N SER A 19 -16.60 11.16 -11.70
CA SER A 19 -15.41 10.44 -11.24
C SER A 19 -14.75 11.11 -10.04
N GLU A 20 -15.48 11.97 -9.32
CA GLU A 20 -15.03 12.57 -8.07
C GLU A 20 -14.84 11.50 -6.99
N GLY A 21 -13.70 11.54 -6.30
CA GLY A 21 -13.49 10.63 -5.19
C GLY A 21 -12.07 10.59 -4.65
N GLU A 22 -11.93 9.82 -3.59
CA GLU A 22 -10.66 9.48 -2.95
C GLU A 22 -10.01 8.31 -3.68
N ILE A 23 -8.80 8.54 -4.19
CA ILE A 23 -8.02 7.55 -4.91
C ILE A 23 -6.82 7.15 -4.04
N PRO A 24 -6.62 5.85 -3.78
CA PRO A 24 -5.46 5.36 -3.05
C PRO A 24 -4.27 5.13 -3.99
N PHE A 25 -3.10 5.54 -3.55
CA PHE A 25 -1.82 5.36 -4.21
C PHE A 25 -0.81 4.70 -3.27
N LEU A 26 0.08 3.89 -3.84
CA LEU A 26 1.30 3.44 -3.18
C LEU A 26 2.48 4.23 -3.77
N ILE A 27 3.26 4.87 -2.92
CA ILE A 27 4.58 5.38 -3.28
C ILE A 27 5.58 4.32 -2.84
N SER A 28 6.17 3.57 -3.78
CA SER A 28 7.12 2.51 -3.46
C SER A 28 8.43 3.08 -2.91
N GLU A 29 9.24 2.23 -2.28
CA GLU A 29 10.61 2.59 -1.87
C GLU A 29 11.49 3.02 -3.05
N ASP A 30 11.24 2.46 -4.24
CA ASP A 30 11.92 2.82 -5.49
C ASP A 30 11.35 4.09 -6.15
N MET A 31 10.46 4.82 -5.46
CA MET A 31 9.82 6.06 -5.91
C MET A 31 8.85 5.89 -7.09
N ASP A 32 8.44 4.66 -7.41
CA ASP A 32 7.33 4.41 -8.32
C ASP A 32 6.01 4.76 -7.63
N ILE A 33 5.03 5.20 -8.43
CA ILE A 33 3.70 5.53 -7.94
C ILE A 33 2.69 4.60 -8.60
N TYR A 34 2.03 3.79 -7.77
CA TYR A 34 1.00 2.87 -8.21
C TYR A 34 -0.38 3.32 -7.74
N ARG A 35 -1.35 3.35 -8.65
CA ARG A 35 -2.75 3.54 -8.30
C ARG A 35 -3.34 2.21 -7.84
N MET A 36 -3.76 2.13 -6.58
CA MET A 36 -4.25 0.90 -5.99
C MET A 36 -5.75 0.72 -6.18
N TYR A 37 -6.19 -0.52 -6.29
CA TYR A 37 -7.61 -0.85 -6.29
C TYR A 37 -7.85 -2.30 -5.88
N ARG A 38 -9.06 -2.62 -5.43
CA ARG A 38 -9.50 -4.00 -5.19
C ARG A 38 -10.54 -4.40 -6.23
N LYS A 39 -10.47 -5.65 -6.72
CA LYS A 39 -11.32 -6.18 -7.80
C LYS A 39 -12.81 -5.85 -7.63
N GLU A 40 -13.32 -5.96 -6.41
CA GLU A 40 -14.75 -5.81 -6.10
C GLU A 40 -15.20 -4.37 -5.80
N HIS A 41 -14.28 -3.41 -5.64
CA HIS A 41 -14.59 -2.06 -5.14
C HIS A 41 -14.23 -0.93 -6.12
N GLY A 42 -13.51 -1.23 -7.20
CA GLY A 42 -12.98 -0.21 -8.10
C GLY A 42 -11.83 0.58 -7.48
N ASP A 43 -11.41 1.63 -8.17
CA ASP A 43 -10.18 2.41 -7.91
C ASP A 43 -10.43 3.76 -7.22
N MET A 44 -11.61 3.92 -6.61
CA MET A 44 -12.08 5.14 -5.95
C MET A 44 -12.97 4.81 -4.74
N ASN A 45 -12.89 5.63 -3.70
CA ASN A 45 -13.78 5.62 -2.53
C ASN A 45 -13.86 4.27 -1.80
N ASP A 46 -12.82 3.43 -1.91
CA ASP A 46 -12.73 2.18 -1.17
C ASP A 46 -12.19 2.44 0.25
N PRO A 47 -13.04 2.34 1.30
CA PRO A 47 -12.65 2.68 2.66
C PRO A 47 -11.56 1.75 3.20
N TYR A 48 -11.32 0.58 2.58
CA TYR A 48 -10.26 -0.35 2.95
C TYR A 48 -8.88 0.33 3.05
N PHE A 49 -8.58 1.29 2.17
CA PHE A 49 -7.29 1.96 2.13
C PHE A 49 -7.14 3.09 3.17
N THR A 50 -8.24 3.69 3.61
CA THR A 50 -8.22 4.88 4.51
C THR A 50 -7.52 4.62 5.84
N GLN A 51 -7.62 3.40 6.36
CA GLN A 51 -6.93 3.00 7.59
C GLN A 51 -5.40 2.92 7.46
N PHE A 52 -4.86 2.97 6.23
CA PHE A 52 -3.43 2.90 5.93
C PHE A 52 -2.85 4.25 5.52
N GLU A 53 -3.64 5.32 5.44
CA GLU A 53 -3.17 6.64 4.98
C GLU A 53 -1.91 7.09 5.73
N LYS A 54 -0.85 7.43 4.96
CA LYS A 54 0.48 7.84 5.43
C LYS A 54 1.23 6.80 6.25
N GLN A 55 0.85 5.52 6.16
CA GLN A 55 1.56 4.42 6.81
C GLN A 55 2.44 3.69 5.80
N GLU A 56 3.57 3.21 6.30
CA GLU A 56 4.38 2.23 5.58
C GLU A 56 3.70 0.87 5.61
N VAL A 57 3.64 0.25 4.45
CA VAL A 57 2.94 -1.00 4.22
C VAL A 57 3.73 -1.90 3.28
N GLU A 58 3.44 -3.18 3.39
CA GLU A 58 3.71 -4.17 2.34
C GLU A 58 2.40 -4.46 1.61
N VAL A 59 2.42 -4.30 0.28
CA VAL A 59 1.29 -4.54 -0.62
C VAL A 59 1.55 -5.81 -1.40
N ALA A 60 0.64 -6.78 -1.29
CA ALA A 60 0.65 -7.99 -2.10
C ALA A 60 -0.49 -7.96 -3.13
N GLY A 61 -0.18 -8.31 -4.38
CA GLY A 61 -1.17 -8.33 -5.45
C GLY A 61 -0.57 -8.50 -6.84
N GLU A 62 -1.11 -7.80 -7.84
CA GLU A 62 -0.61 -7.81 -9.22
C GLU A 62 -0.44 -6.38 -9.74
N ILE A 63 0.78 -6.04 -10.16
CA ILE A 63 1.06 -4.80 -10.89
C ILE A 63 0.58 -4.98 -12.34
N GLN A 64 -0.18 -4.00 -12.82
CA GLN A 64 -0.76 -3.98 -14.15
C GLN A 64 -0.18 -2.83 -14.97
N GLU A 65 -0.53 -2.82 -16.26
CA GLU A 65 -0.19 -1.71 -17.16
C GLU A 65 -0.68 -0.36 -16.60
N ASN A 66 -0.01 0.72 -17.00
CA ASN A 66 -0.33 2.09 -16.57
C ASN A 66 -0.25 2.32 -15.05
N ASN A 67 0.63 1.57 -14.36
CA ASN A 67 0.89 1.68 -12.93
C ASN A 67 -0.36 1.45 -12.05
N PHE A 68 -1.27 0.59 -12.49
CA PHE A 68 -2.31 0.08 -11.60
C PHE A 68 -1.78 -1.07 -10.76
N PHE A 69 -2.27 -1.18 -9.53
CA PHE A 69 -1.94 -2.28 -8.64
C PHE A 69 -3.24 -2.89 -8.11
N LEU A 70 -3.54 -4.09 -8.59
CA LEU A 70 -4.63 -4.89 -8.08
C LEU A 70 -4.24 -5.47 -6.73
N VAL A 71 -4.75 -4.88 -5.66
CA VAL A 71 -4.40 -5.21 -4.28
C VAL A 71 -5.21 -6.40 -3.79
N GLU A 72 -4.50 -7.44 -3.35
CA GLU A 72 -5.08 -8.59 -2.66
C GLU A 72 -4.96 -8.42 -1.14
N LYS A 73 -3.84 -7.83 -0.66
CA LYS A 73 -3.59 -7.63 0.77
C LYS A 73 -2.67 -6.44 1.04
N LEU A 74 -2.99 -5.68 2.09
CA LEU A 74 -2.14 -4.66 2.71
C LEU A 74 -1.76 -5.07 4.13
N THR A 75 -0.47 -4.98 4.46
CA THR A 75 0.06 -5.27 5.80
C THR A 75 0.85 -4.07 6.29
N ARG A 76 0.53 -3.54 7.49
CA ARG A 76 1.32 -2.45 8.10
C ARG A 76 2.71 -2.95 8.48
N ILE A 77 3.72 -2.15 8.17
CA ILE A 77 5.08 -2.38 8.68
C ILE A 77 5.18 -1.58 9.98
N ASN A 78 5.25 -2.28 11.11
CA ASN A 78 5.56 -1.65 12.40
C ASN A 78 7.08 -1.52 12.53
N LEU A 79 7.60 -0.29 12.36
CA LEU A 79 9.02 0.00 12.55
C LEU A 79 9.49 -0.28 13.99
N ASP A 80 8.59 -0.26 14.98
CA ASP A 80 8.89 -0.53 16.39
C ASP A 80 9.29 -2.00 16.68
N ASN A 81 9.03 -2.94 15.76
CA ASN A 81 9.33 -4.36 15.95
C ASN A 81 10.69 -4.81 15.37
N ILE A 82 11.40 -3.94 14.63
CA ILE A 82 12.72 -4.28 14.06
C ILE A 82 13.74 -4.57 15.18
N GLU A 83 13.64 -3.88 16.33
CA GLU A 83 14.51 -4.16 17.48
C GLU A 83 14.28 -5.55 18.11
N ASN A 84 13.11 -6.15 17.93
CA ASN A 84 12.81 -7.48 18.47
C ASN A 84 13.25 -8.59 17.51
N ASP A 85 13.05 -8.39 16.20
CA ASP A 85 13.48 -9.37 15.18
C ASP A 85 15.00 -9.46 15.03
N LEU A 86 15.74 -8.38 15.33
CA LEU A 86 17.21 -8.42 15.39
C LEU A 86 17.74 -9.16 16.62
N LYS A 87 17.03 -9.10 17.77
CA LYS A 87 17.46 -9.74 19.03
C LYS A 87 17.26 -11.25 19.05
N ASP A 88 16.30 -11.77 18.30
CA ASP A 88 16.10 -13.22 18.21
C ASP A 88 17.06 -13.88 17.21
N ASN A 89 17.60 -13.15 16.23
CA ASN A 89 18.64 -13.66 15.31
C ASN A 89 20.05 -13.72 15.91
N GLU A 90 20.34 -13.02 17.02
CA GLU A 90 21.64 -13.11 17.71
C GLU A 90 21.73 -14.29 18.70
N LYS A 91 20.60 -14.92 19.06
CA LYS A 91 20.59 -16.06 20.01
C LYS A 91 21.01 -17.39 19.40
N ASP A 92 21.11 -17.49 18.07
CA ASP A 92 21.54 -18.70 17.36
C ASP A 92 23.05 -18.73 17.06
N LEU A 93 23.81 -17.74 17.56
CA LEU A 93 25.24 -17.58 17.28
C LEU A 93 26.19 -17.91 18.45
N TYR A 94 25.68 -18.50 19.55
CA TYR A 94 26.51 -19.00 20.66
C TYR A 94 26.09 -20.37 21.18
#